data_AF-A0A317S7B4-F1
#
_entry.id   AF-A0A317S7B4-F1
#
_cell.length_a   1.000
_cell.length_b   1.000
_cell.length_c   1.000
_cell.angle_alpha   90.00
_cell.angle_beta   90.00
_cell.angle_gamma   90.00
#
_symmetry.space_group_name_H-M   'P 1'
#
loop_
_entity.id
_entity.type
_entity.pdbx_description
1 polymer ?
#
loop_
_entity_poly.entity_id
_entity_poly.type
_entity_poly.pdbx_seq_one_letter_code
_entity_poly.pdbx_strand_id
1 'polypeptide(L)'
;MASECGNLSFISPVPNSNSVIAGVALKGLWSNSSGTTWSQLGVGAGSEVITNRPAWISYDPANPAIFYESGIYNGGGVYKTINGGLTFQRLGSNVGHIDFVSVDYTDPNRQTLLAGGHEQARTVWKSTDGGQNWTNIGLNLPAGTGFSTSPLVINAQTYVVNTDTSWSGGTPGIYRTVNGGTTWTKTA
;
A
#
# COMPACT_ATOMS: atom_id res chain seq x y z
N MET A 1 5.95 -20.09 -17.76
CA MET A 1 5.57 -19.86 -16.35
C MET A 1 4.14 -20.32 -16.19
N ALA A 2 3.91 -21.47 -15.55
CA ALA A 2 2.55 -21.95 -15.31
C ALA A 2 1.97 -21.19 -14.11
N SER A 3 1.26 -20.13 -14.45
CA SER A 3 0.38 -19.30 -13.61
C SER A 3 -0.91 -19.97 -13.17
N GLU A 4 -1.47 -19.74 -11.96
CA GLU A 4 -2.93 -19.87 -11.80
C GLU A 4 -3.64 -18.70 -12.52
N CYS A 5 -4.96 -18.73 -12.71
CA CYS A 5 -5.68 -17.65 -13.39
C CYS A 5 -5.42 -16.28 -12.70
N GLY A 6 -4.96 -15.25 -13.44
CA GLY A 6 -4.87 -13.87 -12.95
C GLY A 6 -3.52 -13.40 -12.38
N ASN A 7 -2.40 -13.74 -13.02
CA ASN A 7 -1.06 -13.59 -12.44
C ASN A 7 -0.51 -12.17 -12.37
N LEU A 8 -0.77 -11.38 -13.40
CA LEU A 8 -0.37 -9.98 -13.40
C LEU A 8 -1.45 -9.20 -12.63
N SER A 9 -1.08 -8.66 -11.47
CA SER A 9 -2.02 -7.96 -10.59
C SER A 9 -2.04 -6.45 -10.85
N PHE A 10 -0.91 -5.86 -11.24
CA PHE A 10 -0.84 -4.49 -11.75
C PHE A 10 0.41 -4.28 -12.61
N ILE A 11 0.43 -3.19 -13.38
CA ILE A 11 1.63 -2.59 -13.97
C ILE A 11 1.70 -1.13 -13.49
N SER A 12 2.89 -0.70 -13.08
CA SER A 12 3.16 0.65 -12.60
C SER A 12 4.38 1.23 -13.32
N PRO A 13 4.25 2.40 -13.98
CA PRO A 13 5.42 3.08 -14.53
C PRO A 13 6.30 3.62 -13.40
N VAL A 14 7.61 3.52 -13.55
CA VAL A 14 8.56 4.16 -12.64
C VAL A 14 8.70 5.64 -13.03
N PRO A 15 8.46 6.59 -12.12
CA PRO A 15 8.55 8.01 -12.44
C PRO A 15 9.91 8.41 -13.03
N ASN A 16 9.88 9.27 -14.06
CA ASN A 16 11.07 9.80 -14.74
C ASN A 16 12.01 8.71 -15.30
N SER A 17 11.46 7.55 -15.67
CA SER A 17 12.21 6.41 -16.20
C SER A 17 11.46 5.75 -17.36
N ASN A 18 12.19 4.99 -18.18
CA ASN A 18 11.61 4.08 -19.17
C ASN A 18 11.22 2.71 -18.56
N SER A 19 11.40 2.55 -17.24
CA SER A 19 11.09 1.30 -16.54
C SER A 19 9.61 1.21 -16.17
N VAL A 20 9.09 -0.01 -16.23
CA VAL A 20 7.82 -0.41 -15.60
C VAL A 20 8.06 -1.50 -14.57
N ILE A 21 7.23 -1.54 -13.54
CA ILE A 21 7.16 -2.62 -12.54
C ILE A 21 5.83 -3.34 -12.69
N ALA A 22 5.88 -4.66 -12.73
CA ALA A 22 4.74 -5.56 -12.74
C ALA A 22 4.65 -6.31 -11.41
N GLY A 23 3.45 -6.35 -10.84
CA GLY A 23 3.14 -7.23 -9.72
C GLY A 23 2.69 -8.60 -10.23
N VAL A 24 3.32 -9.67 -9.75
CA VAL A 24 2.96 -11.03 -10.11
C VAL A 24 2.61 -11.82 -8.86
N ALA A 25 1.37 -12.30 -8.77
CA ALA A 25 0.87 -13.04 -7.61
C ALA A 25 1.80 -14.21 -7.25
N LEU A 26 2.18 -14.32 -5.98
CA LEU A 26 3.11 -15.34 -5.45
C LEU A 26 4.54 -15.28 -6.00
N LYS A 27 4.84 -14.34 -6.92
CA LYS A 27 6.15 -14.19 -7.57
C LYS A 27 6.76 -12.79 -7.36
N GLY A 28 6.11 -11.94 -6.57
CA GLY A 28 6.59 -10.62 -6.18
C GLY A 28 6.59 -9.62 -7.33
N LEU A 29 7.57 -8.71 -7.31
CA LEU A 29 7.68 -7.63 -8.27
C LEU A 29 8.73 -7.92 -9.35
N TRP A 30 8.45 -7.48 -10.56
CA TRP A 30 9.32 -7.63 -11.72
C TRP A 30 9.47 -6.29 -12.43
N SER A 31 10.68 -5.95 -12.87
CA SER A 31 10.95 -4.71 -13.61
C SER A 31 11.33 -4.99 -15.05
N ASN A 32 10.99 -4.06 -15.95
CA ASN A 32 11.43 -4.09 -17.34
C ASN A 32 11.72 -2.66 -17.80
N SER A 33 12.94 -2.43 -18.27
CA SER A 33 13.41 -1.16 -18.83
C SER A 33 13.79 -1.25 -20.31
N SER A 34 13.97 -2.46 -20.83
CA SER A 34 14.41 -2.70 -22.22
C SER A 34 13.25 -2.94 -23.20
N GLY A 35 12.03 -3.09 -22.69
CA GLY A 35 10.86 -3.54 -23.44
C GLY A 35 10.82 -5.04 -23.74
N THR A 36 11.92 -5.77 -23.49
CA THR A 36 12.06 -7.17 -23.94
C THR A 36 12.34 -8.17 -22.83
N THR A 37 12.92 -7.72 -21.70
CA THR A 37 13.36 -8.62 -20.62
C THR A 37 12.85 -8.12 -19.27
N TRP A 38 12.28 -9.04 -18.50
CA TRP A 38 11.84 -8.80 -17.13
C TRP A 38 12.87 -9.32 -16.14
N SER A 39 13.15 -8.55 -15.09
CA SER A 39 14.06 -8.92 -13.99
C SER A 39 13.31 -8.86 -12.67
N GLN A 40 13.42 -9.91 -11.86
CA GLN A 40 12.79 -9.97 -10.55
C GLN A 40 13.45 -8.95 -9.60
N LEU A 41 12.63 -8.25 -8.82
CA LEU A 41 13.05 -7.36 -7.75
C LEU A 41 13.11 -8.12 -6.41
N GLY A 42 13.86 -7.60 -5.44
CA GLY A 42 14.00 -8.18 -4.10
C GLY A 42 14.91 -9.42 -4.05
N VAL A 43 15.84 -9.54 -4.99
CA VAL A 43 16.79 -10.66 -5.08
C VAL A 43 18.14 -10.37 -4.41
N GLY A 44 18.33 -9.16 -3.87
CA GLY A 44 19.51 -8.80 -3.11
C GLY A 44 19.62 -9.57 -1.78
N ALA A 45 20.85 -9.78 -1.31
CA ALA A 45 21.10 -10.48 -0.06
C ALA A 45 20.40 -9.79 1.12
N GLY A 46 19.69 -10.58 1.95
CA GLY A 46 18.93 -10.08 3.09
C GLY A 46 17.61 -9.38 2.74
N SER A 47 17.18 -9.40 1.48
CA SER A 47 15.85 -8.91 1.11
C SER A 47 14.76 -9.78 1.71
N GLU A 48 13.70 -9.14 2.18
CA GLU A 48 12.42 -9.81 2.40
C GLU A 48 11.86 -10.33 1.08
N VAL A 49 11.16 -11.46 1.15
CA VAL A 49 10.51 -12.10 0.00
C VAL A 49 9.06 -11.62 -0.06
N ILE A 50 8.67 -11.01 -1.19
CA ILE A 50 7.29 -10.59 -1.44
C ILE A 50 6.54 -11.78 -2.06
N THR A 51 5.69 -12.42 -1.26
CA THR A 51 4.85 -13.57 -1.67
C THR A 51 3.37 -13.23 -1.78
N ASN A 52 2.98 -11.98 -1.48
CA ASN A 52 1.61 -11.53 -1.62
C ASN A 52 1.17 -11.51 -3.11
N ARG A 53 -0.08 -11.13 -3.35
CA ARG A 53 -0.54 -10.60 -4.64
C ARG A 53 -0.38 -9.08 -4.58
N PRO A 54 0.65 -8.51 -5.22
CA PRO A 54 0.91 -7.08 -5.12
C PRO A 54 -0.28 -6.29 -5.67
N ALA A 55 -0.69 -5.22 -4.99
CA ALA A 55 -1.88 -4.43 -5.32
C ALA A 55 -1.53 -2.98 -5.68
N TRP A 56 -0.52 -2.40 -5.02
CA TRP A 56 -0.19 -0.99 -5.19
C TRP A 56 1.32 -0.70 -5.03
N ILE A 57 1.79 0.35 -5.69
CA ILE A 57 3.09 0.98 -5.44
C ILE A 57 2.91 2.48 -5.18
N SER A 58 3.53 2.97 -4.12
CA SER A 58 3.63 4.39 -3.76
C SER A 58 5.10 4.83 -3.84
N TYR A 59 5.46 5.60 -4.86
CA TYR A 59 6.83 6.09 -5.06
C TYR A 59 7.07 7.37 -4.27
N ASP A 60 8.24 7.48 -3.63
CA ASP A 60 8.68 8.77 -3.09
C ASP A 60 8.93 9.76 -4.24
N PRO A 61 8.24 10.92 -4.28
CA PRO A 61 8.39 11.88 -5.36
C PRO A 61 9.78 12.53 -5.38
N ALA A 62 10.51 12.54 -4.26
CA ALA A 62 11.87 13.08 -4.20
C ALA A 62 12.91 12.07 -4.74
N ASN A 63 12.63 10.77 -4.65
CA ASN A 63 13.51 9.72 -5.16
C ASN A 63 12.72 8.44 -5.46
N PRO A 64 12.40 8.16 -6.75
CA PRO A 64 11.65 6.96 -7.15
C PRO A 64 12.33 5.62 -6.83
N ALA A 65 13.62 5.61 -6.47
CA ALA A 65 14.28 4.40 -5.96
C ALA A 65 13.78 4.02 -4.54
N ILE A 66 13.13 4.95 -3.85
CA ILE A 66 12.41 4.71 -2.60
C ILE A 66 10.94 4.53 -2.95
N PHE A 67 10.40 3.36 -2.69
CA PHE A 67 8.97 3.11 -2.87
C PHE A 67 8.44 2.07 -1.90
N TYR A 68 7.13 2.10 -1.78
CA TYR A 68 6.35 1.25 -0.89
C TYR A 68 5.45 0.39 -1.75
N GLU A 69 5.45 -0.92 -1.50
CA GLU A 69 4.52 -1.86 -2.10
C GLU A 69 3.51 -2.30 -1.05
N SER A 70 2.28 -2.54 -1.48
CA SER A 70 1.30 -3.26 -0.67
C SER A 70 0.61 -4.34 -1.48
N GLY A 71 0.15 -5.37 -0.81
CA GLY A 71 -0.55 -6.48 -1.46
C GLY A 71 -1.47 -7.29 -0.56
N ILE A 72 -2.24 -8.13 -1.23
CA ILE A 72 -3.30 -8.97 -0.67
C ILE A 72 -2.92 -10.45 -0.74
N TYR A 73 -3.52 -11.28 0.11
CA TYR A 73 -3.23 -12.71 0.28
C TYR A 73 -1.75 -13.08 0.58
N ASN A 74 -1.52 -14.30 1.08
CA ASN A 74 -0.21 -14.99 1.12
C ASN A 74 1.04 -14.22 1.61
N GLY A 75 0.94 -13.43 2.69
CA GLY A 75 2.11 -12.80 3.31
C GLY A 75 1.87 -11.37 3.80
N GLY A 76 2.97 -10.63 4.00
CA GLY A 76 2.98 -9.29 4.58
C GLY A 76 2.23 -8.23 3.76
N GLY A 77 1.64 -7.24 4.45
CA GLY A 77 0.78 -6.24 3.85
C GLY A 77 1.51 -5.09 3.16
N VAL A 78 2.59 -4.58 3.75
CA VAL A 78 3.35 -3.43 3.22
C VAL A 78 4.85 -3.71 3.27
N TYR A 79 5.55 -3.40 2.18
CA TYR A 79 7.00 -3.50 2.03
C TYR A 79 7.58 -2.16 1.56
N LYS A 80 8.84 -1.89 1.92
CA LYS A 80 9.58 -0.71 1.49
C LYS A 80 10.90 -1.11 0.86
N THR A 81 11.29 -0.41 -0.20
CA THR A 81 12.67 -0.39 -0.69
C THR A 81 13.22 1.03 -0.62
N ILE A 82 14.55 1.13 -0.57
CA ILE A 82 15.29 2.39 -0.67
C ILE A 82 16.32 2.38 -1.80
N ASN A 83 16.37 1.28 -2.57
CA ASN A 83 17.43 1.01 -3.54
C ASN A 83 16.87 0.46 -4.86
N GLY A 84 15.72 0.98 -5.29
CA GLY A 84 15.12 0.65 -6.58
C GLY A 84 14.60 -0.79 -6.66
N GLY A 85 14.32 -1.42 -5.52
CA GLY A 85 13.84 -2.79 -5.46
C GLY A 85 14.96 -3.84 -5.50
N LEU A 86 16.22 -3.48 -5.22
CA LEU A 86 17.26 -4.50 -5.01
C LEU A 86 16.96 -5.31 -3.74
N THR A 87 16.60 -4.63 -2.64
CA THR A 87 16.14 -5.26 -1.40
C THR A 87 14.87 -4.60 -0.88
N PHE A 88 14.06 -5.38 -0.16
CA PHE A 88 12.86 -4.91 0.53
C PHE A 88 12.93 -5.21 2.02
N GLN A 89 12.30 -4.34 2.80
CA GLN A 89 11.99 -4.53 4.21
C GLN A 89 10.48 -4.60 4.38
N ARG A 90 10.00 -5.56 5.16
CA ARG A 90 8.60 -5.63 5.57
C ARG A 90 8.31 -4.58 6.65
N LEU A 91 7.21 -3.85 6.50
CA LEU A 91 6.77 -2.82 7.44
C LEU A 91 5.68 -3.34 8.37
N GLY A 92 6.05 -3.64 9.61
CA GLY A 92 5.15 -4.12 10.66
C GLY A 92 4.78 -5.59 10.52
N SER A 93 4.36 -6.20 11.64
CA SER A 93 3.97 -7.62 11.68
C SER A 93 2.46 -7.83 11.64
N ASN A 94 1.68 -6.87 12.13
CA ASN A 94 0.23 -6.92 12.30
C ASN A 94 -0.57 -6.35 11.11
N VAL A 95 0.12 -5.83 10.09
CA VAL A 95 -0.51 -5.34 8.86
C VAL A 95 -0.33 -6.38 7.76
N GLY A 96 -1.46 -6.86 7.27
CA GLY A 96 -1.59 -7.83 6.20
C GLY A 96 -2.86 -7.54 5.41
N HIS A 97 -2.93 -8.04 4.18
CA HIS A 97 -4.12 -7.93 3.34
C HIS A 97 -4.48 -6.49 2.96
N ILE A 98 -3.58 -5.81 2.26
CA ILE A 98 -3.65 -4.36 2.02
C ILE A 98 -3.81 -4.04 0.54
N ASP A 99 -4.88 -3.32 0.21
CA ASP A 99 -5.13 -2.84 -1.15
C ASP A 99 -4.22 -1.69 -1.54
N PHE A 100 -3.94 -0.81 -0.58
CA PHE A 100 -3.34 0.48 -0.86
C PHE A 100 -2.49 0.96 0.31
N VAL A 101 -1.32 1.52 0.00
CA VAL A 101 -0.46 2.22 0.95
C VAL A 101 -0.22 3.66 0.48
N SER A 102 -0.36 4.60 1.42
CA SER A 102 -0.09 6.02 1.22
C SER A 102 0.90 6.52 2.26
N VAL A 103 1.75 7.47 1.86
CA VAL A 103 2.81 8.03 2.69
C VAL A 103 2.64 9.54 2.77
N ASP A 104 2.95 10.13 3.93
CA ASP A 104 3.10 11.57 4.05
C ASP A 104 4.39 12.03 3.35
N TYR A 105 4.25 12.60 2.16
CA TYR A 105 5.39 13.15 1.43
C TYR A 105 5.75 14.59 1.85
N THR A 106 4.96 15.22 2.71
CA THR A 106 5.30 16.53 3.31
C THR A 106 6.32 16.38 4.44
N ASP A 107 6.37 15.22 5.10
CA ASP A 107 7.39 14.87 6.09
C ASP A 107 8.62 14.25 5.42
N PRO A 108 9.81 14.90 5.43
CA PRO A 108 11.02 14.35 4.81
C PRO A 108 11.47 13.01 5.39
N ASN A 109 11.05 12.68 6.62
CA ASN A 109 11.37 11.42 7.28
C ASN A 109 10.35 10.30 7.00
N ARG A 110 9.27 10.60 6.25
CA ARG A 110 8.23 9.65 5.84
C ARG A 110 7.67 8.84 7.01
N GLN A 111 7.44 9.49 8.15
CA GLN A 111 7.03 8.82 9.39
C GLN A 111 5.56 8.39 9.35
N THR A 112 4.70 9.22 8.76
CA THR A 112 3.26 8.92 8.69
C THR A 112 2.93 8.11 7.45
N LEU A 113 2.33 6.93 7.65
CA LEU A 113 1.81 6.09 6.58
C LEU A 113 0.39 5.64 6.91
N LEU A 114 -0.42 5.44 5.87
CA LEU A 114 -1.70 4.76 5.95
C LEU A 114 -1.74 3.54 5.05
N ALA A 115 -2.45 2.50 5.48
CA ALA A 115 -2.71 1.30 4.70
C ALA A 115 -4.19 0.90 4.80
N GLY A 116 -4.83 0.69 3.65
CA GLY A 116 -6.24 0.30 3.54
C GLY A 116 -6.42 -1.21 3.50
N GLY A 117 -7.28 -1.75 4.35
CA GLY A 117 -7.55 -3.18 4.42
C GLY A 117 -8.42 -3.66 3.26
N HIS A 118 -8.02 -4.76 2.62
CA HIS A 118 -8.76 -5.37 1.52
C HIS A 118 -10.06 -5.99 2.01
N GLU A 119 -11.18 -5.52 1.48
CA GLU A 119 -12.54 -5.99 1.80
C GLU A 119 -12.87 -6.02 3.32
N GLN A 120 -12.16 -5.23 4.12
CA GLN A 120 -12.31 -5.17 5.57
C GLN A 120 -12.99 -3.86 6.00
N ALA A 121 -14.20 -4.00 6.57
CA ALA A 121 -14.95 -2.86 7.12
C ALA A 121 -14.12 -2.07 8.13
N ARG A 122 -14.12 -0.74 8.02
CA ARG A 122 -13.47 0.18 8.98
C ARG A 122 -12.01 -0.18 9.29
N THR A 123 -11.26 -0.57 8.27
CA THR A 123 -9.85 -0.97 8.42
C THR A 123 -8.93 -0.02 7.70
N VAL A 124 -8.43 0.96 8.46
CA VAL A 124 -7.42 1.93 8.03
C VAL A 124 -6.30 1.87 9.03
N TRP A 125 -5.18 1.25 8.66
CA TRP A 125 -4.00 1.18 9.49
C TRP A 125 -3.19 2.47 9.37
N LYS A 126 -2.70 2.98 10.50
CA LYS A 126 -1.82 4.15 10.58
C LYS A 126 -0.53 3.79 11.29
N SER A 127 0.59 4.21 10.70
CA SER A 127 1.89 4.28 11.36
C SER A 127 2.31 5.75 11.47
N THR A 128 3.06 6.06 12.53
CA THR A 128 3.73 7.36 12.75
C THR A 128 5.22 7.21 13.01
N ASP A 129 5.79 6.05 12.68
CA ASP A 129 7.18 5.67 12.93
C ASP A 129 7.83 5.01 11.71
N GLY A 130 7.37 5.37 10.51
CA GLY A 130 7.92 4.88 9.25
C GLY A 130 7.51 3.45 8.90
N GLY A 131 6.42 2.96 9.50
CA GLY A 131 5.85 1.63 9.23
C GLY A 131 6.32 0.54 10.21
N GLN A 132 6.95 0.90 11.33
CA GLN A 132 7.38 -0.08 12.34
C GLN A 132 6.20 -0.60 13.16
N ASN A 133 5.35 0.32 13.64
CA ASN A 133 4.14 0.01 14.38
C ASN A 133 2.91 0.60 13.69
N TRP A 134 1.79 -0.13 13.79
CA TRP A 134 0.53 0.24 13.13
C TRP A 134 -0.67 0.11 14.06
N THR A 135 -1.57 1.09 13.99
CA THR A 135 -2.84 1.14 14.72
C THR A 135 -4.00 1.28 13.75
N ASN A 136 -5.08 0.52 13.93
CA ASN A 136 -6.28 0.67 13.10
C ASN A 136 -7.10 1.90 13.55
N ILE A 137 -6.95 3.02 12.85
CA ILE A 137 -7.72 4.26 13.06
C ILE A 137 -9.08 4.23 12.33
N GLY A 138 -9.31 3.23 11.48
CA GLY A 138 -10.59 3.03 10.79
C GLY A 138 -11.73 2.74 11.75
N LEU A 139 -11.44 2.24 12.96
CA LEU A 139 -12.45 2.02 14.01
C LEU A 139 -13.13 3.32 14.47
N ASN A 140 -12.53 4.48 14.20
CA ASN A 140 -13.11 5.80 14.49
C ASN A 140 -14.05 6.31 13.37
N LEU A 141 -14.17 5.58 12.24
CA LEU A 141 -15.19 5.88 11.23
C LEU A 141 -16.58 5.58 11.80
N PRO A 142 -17.64 6.26 11.31
CA PRO A 142 -19.01 5.99 11.73
C PRO A 142 -19.35 4.49 11.68
N ALA A 143 -20.12 4.03 12.67
CA ALA A 143 -20.59 2.65 12.69
C ALA A 143 -21.37 2.32 11.41
N GLY A 144 -21.16 1.11 10.88
CA GLY A 144 -21.77 0.68 9.62
C GLY A 144 -21.06 1.20 8.36
N THR A 145 -19.97 1.95 8.47
CA THR A 145 -19.10 2.25 7.31
C THR A 145 -18.55 0.96 6.70
N GLY A 146 -18.51 0.91 5.37
CA GLY A 146 -18.02 -0.23 4.61
C GLY A 146 -16.51 -0.44 4.66
N PHE A 147 -15.97 -1.21 3.72
CA PHE A 147 -14.54 -1.51 3.68
C PHE A 147 -13.73 -0.31 3.22
N SER A 148 -12.54 -0.13 3.80
CA SER A 148 -11.72 1.06 3.61
C SER A 148 -10.49 0.73 2.77
N THR A 149 -10.60 0.90 1.45
CA THR A 149 -9.63 0.34 0.49
C THR A 149 -8.46 1.29 0.19
N SER A 150 -8.73 2.59 -0.02
CA SER A 150 -7.72 3.52 -0.56
C SER A 150 -7.59 4.78 0.30
N PRO A 151 -6.87 4.72 1.44
CA PRO A 151 -6.54 5.92 2.19
C PRO A 151 -5.46 6.74 1.45
N LEU A 152 -5.57 8.06 1.54
CA LEU A 152 -4.61 9.04 1.06
C LEU A 152 -4.17 9.92 2.24
N VAL A 153 -2.86 10.10 2.36
CA VAL A 153 -2.24 11.02 3.32
C VAL A 153 -1.95 12.33 2.61
N ILE A 154 -2.52 13.43 3.11
CA ILE A 154 -2.20 14.78 2.65
C ILE A 154 -1.04 15.34 3.49
N ASN A 155 -1.10 15.15 4.80
CA ASN A 155 -0.04 15.42 5.78
C ASN A 155 -0.32 14.62 7.07
N ALA A 156 0.55 14.72 8.07
CA ALA A 156 0.51 14.00 9.35
C ALA A 156 -0.80 14.12 10.16
N GLN A 157 -1.73 15.02 9.79
CA GLN A 157 -3.03 15.18 10.43
C GLN A 157 -4.21 15.04 9.48
N THR A 158 -4.01 15.19 8.17
CA THR A 158 -5.09 15.28 7.19
C THR A 158 -5.08 14.08 6.26
N TYR A 159 -6.15 13.29 6.30
CA TYR A 159 -6.30 12.09 5.45
C TYR A 159 -7.67 12.07 4.79
N VAL A 160 -7.73 11.39 3.65
CA VAL A 160 -8.98 11.06 2.95
C VAL A 160 -9.02 9.55 2.78
N VAL A 161 -10.17 8.92 2.97
CA VAL A 161 -10.35 7.50 2.70
C VAL A 161 -11.63 7.26 1.93
N ASN A 162 -11.51 6.48 0.85
CA ASN A 162 -12.65 5.91 0.17
C ASN A 162 -13.12 4.65 0.90
N THR A 163 -14.43 4.50 1.05
CA THR A 163 -15.05 3.28 1.53
C THR A 163 -16.13 2.80 0.59
N ASP A 164 -16.27 1.49 0.49
CA ASP A 164 -17.17 0.83 -0.45
C ASP A 164 -18.00 -0.26 0.25
N THR A 165 -19.08 -0.68 -0.38
CA THR A 165 -20.00 -1.73 0.08
C THR A 165 -19.39 -3.11 -0.15
N SER A 166 -19.08 -3.84 0.91
CA SER A 166 -18.64 -5.24 0.78
C SER A 166 -19.85 -6.16 0.61
N TRP A 167 -19.56 -7.44 0.33
CA TRP A 167 -20.50 -8.56 0.41
C TRP A 167 -21.26 -8.65 1.75
N SER A 168 -20.70 -8.11 2.83
CA SER A 168 -21.34 -8.07 4.16
C SER A 168 -22.20 -6.82 4.39
N GLY A 169 -22.34 -5.95 3.39
CA GLY A 169 -23.00 -4.66 3.50
C GLY A 169 -22.11 -3.57 4.14
N GLY A 170 -22.64 -2.36 4.21
CA GLY A 170 -21.94 -1.19 4.75
C GLY A 170 -22.36 0.08 4.02
N THR A 171 -21.99 1.22 4.58
CA THR A 171 -22.23 2.53 3.95
C THR A 171 -20.97 2.94 3.20
N PRO A 172 -21.03 3.12 1.87
CA PRO A 172 -19.92 3.64 1.08
C PRO A 172 -19.80 5.15 1.29
N GLY A 173 -18.66 5.70 0.88
CA GLY A 173 -18.45 7.15 0.82
C GLY A 173 -17.01 7.57 1.03
N ILE A 174 -16.80 8.87 0.89
CA ILE A 174 -15.49 9.52 1.05
C ILE A 174 -15.47 10.19 2.41
N TYR A 175 -14.54 9.78 3.26
CA TYR A 175 -14.37 10.32 4.60
C TYR A 175 -13.07 11.11 4.69
N ARG A 176 -13.11 12.22 5.40
CA ARG A 176 -11.95 13.08 5.64
C ARG A 176 -11.73 13.28 7.13
N THR A 177 -10.46 13.30 7.53
CA THR A 177 -10.04 13.72 8.87
C THR A 177 -9.05 14.88 8.76
N VAL A 178 -8.99 15.70 9.81
CA VAL A 178 -8.02 16.80 9.98
C VAL A 178 -7.28 16.71 11.31
N ASN A 179 -7.49 15.63 12.07
CA ASN A 179 -6.91 15.41 13.39
C ASN A 179 -6.26 14.04 13.51
N GLY A 180 -5.65 13.58 12.41
CA GLY A 180 -4.84 12.38 12.39
C GLY A 180 -5.63 11.08 12.57
N GLY A 181 -6.93 11.08 12.24
CA GLY A 181 -7.80 9.92 12.32
C GLY A 181 -8.58 9.75 13.63
N THR A 182 -8.53 10.74 14.52
CA THR A 182 -9.31 10.72 15.78
C THR A 182 -10.80 10.86 15.50
N THR A 183 -11.19 11.72 14.57
CA THR A 183 -12.57 11.81 14.06
C THR A 183 -12.59 11.92 12.54
N TRP A 184 -13.71 11.48 11.95
CA TRP A 184 -13.93 11.47 10.51
C TRP A 184 -15.23 12.17 10.15
N THR A 185 -15.20 12.92 9.05
CA THR A 185 -16.37 13.57 8.46
C THR A 185 -16.64 12.94 7.10
N LYS A 186 -17.87 12.46 6.88
CA LYS A 186 -18.31 12.03 5.55
C LYS A 186 -18.45 13.26 4.65
N THR A 187 -17.85 13.22 3.47
CA THR A 187 -17.81 14.33 2.51
C THR A 187 -18.54 14.03 1.20
N ALA A 188 -18.75 12.74 0.89
CA ALA A 188 -19.60 12.24 -0.18
C ALA A 188 -20.13 10.85 0.22
#